data_AF-A0A918Q4Z2-F1
#
_entry.id   AF-A0A918Q4Z2-F1
#
_cell.length_a   1.000
_cell.length_b   1.000
_cell.length_c   1.000
_cell.angle_alpha   90.00
_cell.angle_beta   90.00
_cell.angle_gamma   90.00
#
_symmetry.space_group_name_H-M   'P 1'
#
loop_
_entity.id
_entity.type
_entity.pdbx_description
1 polymer ?
#
loop_
_entity_poly.entity_id
_entity_poly.type
_entity_poly.pdbx_seq_one_letter_code
_entity_poly.pdbx_strand_id
1 'polypeptide(L)'
;MAESQEIITYTRALLAALDRSLSPERLAPYLGVAAQDRKHALHLYLWNARLSKSFLYPLNMAEVAIRNAMYNAISNEYADPNWLLNPPFPLTRHSRTSLDVCAACVVRRPRPT
;
A
#
# COMPACT_ATOMS: atom_id res chain seq x y z
N MET A 1 9.80 17.49 0.17
CA MET A 1 10.97 17.02 -0.61
C MET A 1 11.97 16.51 0.42
N ALA A 2 12.21 15.20 0.45
CA ALA A 2 12.93 14.56 1.56
C ALA A 2 14.44 14.70 1.33
N GLU A 3 15.02 15.75 1.89
CA GLU A 3 16.47 15.93 1.93
C GLU A 3 17.14 15.06 3.00
N SER A 4 18.41 14.78 2.70
CA SER A 4 19.49 14.22 3.52
C SER A 4 19.25 12.88 4.18
N GLN A 5 19.73 11.81 3.53
CA GLN A 5 20.04 10.57 4.23
C GLN A 5 21.51 10.58 4.60
N GLU A 6 21.78 10.92 5.86
CA GLU A 6 23.10 10.77 6.44
C GLU A 6 23.60 9.34 6.26
N ILE A 7 24.92 9.21 6.09
CA ILE A 7 25.59 7.93 5.99
C ILE A 7 25.44 7.22 7.34
N ILE A 8 24.65 6.15 7.39
CA ILE A 8 24.48 5.34 8.59
C ILE A 8 25.70 4.43 8.74
N THR A 9 26.45 4.60 9.83
CA THR A 9 27.54 3.70 10.18
C THR A 9 27.02 2.47 10.92
N TYR A 10 27.11 1.30 10.29
CA TYR A 10 26.66 0.04 10.87
C TYR A 10 27.65 -0.51 11.91
N THR A 11 27.50 -0.08 13.16
CA THR A 11 28.23 -0.66 14.30
C THR A 11 27.66 -2.04 14.67
N ARG A 12 28.48 -2.89 15.32
CA ARG A 12 28.03 -4.23 15.73
C ARG A 12 26.82 -4.20 16.67
N ALA A 13 26.80 -3.24 17.60
CA ALA A 13 25.68 -3.05 18.52
C ALA A 13 24.40 -2.65 17.76
N LEU A 14 24.51 -1.75 16.78
CA LEU A 14 23.38 -1.35 15.95
C LEU A 14 22.85 -2.50 15.10
N LEU A 15 23.74 -3.29 14.49
CA LEU A 15 23.35 -4.48 13.72
C LEU A 15 22.55 -5.47 14.58
N ALA A 16 23.03 -5.78 15.79
CA ALA A 16 22.33 -6.67 16.70
C ALA A 16 20.96 -6.11 17.14
N ALA A 17 20.85 -4.80 17.35
CA ALA A 17 19.58 -4.15 17.66
C ALA A 17 18.60 -4.21 16.47
N LEU A 18 19.08 -3.90 15.25
CA LEU A 18 18.27 -4.00 14.02
C LEU A 18 17.79 -5.42 13.77
N ASP A 19 18.62 -6.43 14.04
CA ASP A 19 18.26 -7.84 13.87
C ASP A 19 17.20 -8.31 14.87
N ARG A 20 17.16 -7.74 16.07
CA ARG A 20 16.10 -8.00 17.04
C ARG A 20 14.81 -7.26 16.66
N SER A 21 14.92 -6.07 16.08
CA SER A 21 13.76 -5.24 15.73
C SER A 21 13.11 -5.62 14.39
N LEU A 22 13.92 -6.04 13.42
CA LEU A 22 13.46 -6.52 12.12
C LEU A 22 13.33 -8.04 12.20
N SER A 23 12.12 -8.57 11.99
CA SER A 23 11.92 -10.02 12.08
C SER A 23 12.81 -10.77 11.07
N PRO A 24 13.35 -11.95 11.45
CA PRO A 24 14.30 -12.68 10.62
C PRO A 24 13.71 -13.08 9.26
N GLU A 25 12.40 -13.32 9.19
CA GLU A 25 11.69 -13.65 7.96
C GLU A 25 11.76 -12.51 6.93
N ARG A 26 11.77 -11.25 7.38
CA ARG A 26 11.89 -10.09 6.48
C ARG A 26 13.28 -9.96 5.89
N LEU A 27 14.32 -10.32 6.62
CA LEU A 27 15.72 -10.19 6.20
C LEU A 27 16.24 -11.41 5.44
N ALA A 28 15.64 -12.59 5.63
CA ALA A 28 15.99 -13.84 4.95
C ALA A 28 16.23 -13.71 3.43
N PRO A 29 15.35 -13.08 2.62
CA PRO A 29 15.60 -12.96 1.18
C PRO A 29 16.82 -12.10 0.85
N TYR A 30 17.10 -11.06 1.64
CA TYR A 30 18.24 -10.18 1.41
C TYR A 30 19.56 -10.83 1.85
N LEU A 31 19.55 -11.69 2.88
CA LEU A 31 20.73 -12.45 3.32
C LEU A 31 21.16 -13.51 2.31
N GLY A 32 20.18 -14.14 1.64
CA GLY A 32 20.44 -15.08 0.56
C GLY A 32 21.21 -14.42 -0.60
N VAL A 33 20.79 -13.22 -0.99
CA VAL A 33 21.45 -12.43 -2.05
C VAL A 33 22.79 -11.87 -1.58
N ALA A 34 22.90 -11.50 -0.29
CA ALA A 34 24.10 -10.90 0.28
C ALA A 34 25.19 -11.91 0.71
N ALA A 35 25.09 -13.19 0.34
CA ALA A 35 26.02 -14.23 0.76
C ALA A 35 26.28 -14.25 2.29
N GLN A 36 25.22 -14.04 3.09
CA GLN A 36 25.27 -13.93 4.56
C GLN A 36 26.01 -12.69 5.11
N ASP A 37 26.42 -11.73 4.28
CA ASP A 37 26.88 -10.42 4.76
C ASP A 37 25.69 -9.60 5.30
N ARG A 38 25.67 -9.44 6.63
CA ARG A 38 24.60 -8.73 7.34
C ARG A 38 24.50 -7.25 6.97
N LYS A 39 25.63 -6.59 6.78
CA LYS A 39 25.64 -5.16 6.43
C LYS A 39 25.08 -5.01 5.02
N HIS A 40 25.56 -5.81 4.08
CA HIS A 40 25.10 -5.76 2.70
C HIS A 40 23.59 -6.07 2.58
N ALA A 41 23.09 -7.07 3.29
CA ALA A 41 21.66 -7.38 3.34
C ALA A 41 20.80 -6.21 3.83
N LEU A 42 21.24 -5.50 4.89
CA LEU A 42 20.54 -4.32 5.40
C LEU A 42 20.60 -3.13 4.44
N HIS A 43 21.71 -2.93 3.73
CA HIS A 43 21.79 -1.94 2.67
C HIS A 43 20.77 -2.21 1.56
N LEU A 44 20.64 -3.46 1.11
CA LEU A 44 19.65 -3.86 0.12
C LEU A 44 18.22 -3.66 0.61
N TYR A 45 17.93 -4.07 1.86
CA TYR A 45 16.63 -3.85 2.49
C TYR A 45 16.26 -2.36 2.54
N LEU A 46 17.20 -1.52 2.99
CA LEU A 46 17.00 -0.08 3.08
C LEU A 46 16.83 0.56 1.69
N TRP A 47 17.58 0.10 0.70
CA TRP A 47 17.43 0.54 -0.68
C TRP A 47 16.03 0.25 -1.22
N ASN A 48 15.51 -0.97 -1.01
CA ASN A 48 14.14 -1.32 -1.37
C ASN A 48 13.10 -0.46 -0.63
N ALA A 49 13.28 -0.24 0.68
CA ALA A 49 12.37 0.61 1.44
C ALA A 49 12.35 2.06 0.92
N ARG A 50 13.49 2.60 0.49
CA ARG A 50 13.60 3.93 -0.11
C ARG A 50 12.88 4.01 -1.45
N LEU A 51 13.03 2.99 -2.29
CA LEU A 51 12.31 2.89 -3.55
C LEU A 51 10.80 2.84 -3.31
N SER A 52 10.33 1.96 -2.43
CA SER A 52 8.90 1.89 -2.09
C SER A 52 8.36 3.22 -1.55
N LYS A 53 9.15 3.93 -0.73
CA LYS A 53 8.80 5.25 -0.22
C LYS A 53 8.66 6.29 -1.33
N SER A 54 9.53 6.29 -2.34
CA SER A 54 9.46 7.27 -3.44
C SER A 54 8.21 7.11 -4.29
N PHE A 55 7.71 5.88 -4.44
CA PHE A 55 6.49 5.58 -5.18
C PHE A 55 5.19 5.76 -4.38
N LEU A 56 5.25 5.81 -3.05
CA LEU A 56 4.06 5.88 -2.21
C LEU A 56 3.17 7.09 -2.54
N TYR A 57 3.77 8.28 -2.67
CA TYR A 57 3.01 9.50 -2.97
C TYR A 57 2.46 9.53 -4.41
N PRO A 58 3.26 9.24 -5.45
CA PRO A 58 2.74 9.10 -6.81
C PRO A 58 1.62 8.07 -6.92
N LEU A 59 1.74 6.92 -6.25
CA LEU A 59 0.72 5.88 -6.27
C LEU A 59 -0.59 6.34 -5.66
N ASN A 60 -0.55 7.04 -4.52
CA ASN A 60 -1.73 7.62 -3.89
C ASN A 60 -2.44 8.61 -4.82
N MET A 61 -1.67 9.47 -5.52
CA MET A 61 -2.24 10.42 -6.48
C MET A 61 -2.85 9.71 -7.69
N ALA A 62 -2.17 8.71 -8.23
CA ALA A 62 -2.66 7.91 -9.35
C ALA A 62 -3.96 7.16 -8.98
N GLU A 63 -4.02 6.58 -7.78
CA GLU A 63 -5.23 5.91 -7.28
C GLU A 63 -6.43 6.85 -7.29
N VAL A 64 -6.30 8.03 -6.68
CA VAL A 64 -7.41 9.00 -6.59
C VAL A 64 -7.82 9.49 -7.98
N ALA A 65 -6.85 9.77 -8.85
CA ALA A 65 -7.12 10.23 -10.21
C ALA A 65 -7.87 9.17 -11.02
N ILE A 66 -7.41 7.92 -11.01
CA ILE A 66 -8.04 6.82 -11.75
C ILE A 66 -9.42 6.52 -11.17
N ARG A 67 -9.55 6.44 -9.84
CA ARG A 67 -10.84 6.18 -9.18
C ARG A 67 -11.87 7.25 -9.55
N ASN A 68 -11.50 8.52 -9.51
CA ASN A 68 -12.41 9.62 -9.85
C ASN A 68 -12.75 9.61 -11.35
N ALA A 69 -11.78 9.31 -12.23
CA ALA A 69 -12.02 9.19 -13.66
C ALA A 69 -13.00 8.05 -13.98
N MET A 70 -12.81 6.88 -13.35
CA MET A 70 -13.73 5.74 -13.48
C MET A 70 -15.12 6.09 -12.97
N TYR A 71 -15.21 6.76 -11.82
CA TYR A 71 -16.49 7.22 -11.29
C TYR A 71 -17.22 8.12 -12.26
N ASN A 72 -16.54 9.12 -12.82
CA ASN A 72 -17.15 10.04 -13.78
C ASN A 72 -17.57 9.32 -15.08
N ALA A 73 -16.72 8.44 -15.60
CA ALA A 73 -17.01 7.70 -16.83
C ALA A 73 -18.26 6.82 -16.68
N ILE A 74 -18.37 6.06 -15.59
CA ILE A 74 -19.50 5.15 -15.35
C ILE A 74 -20.78 5.95 -15.02
N SER A 75 -20.68 6.99 -14.19
CA SER A 75 -21.82 7.86 -13.87
C SER A 75 -22.41 8.51 -15.14
N ASN A 76 -21.57 8.88 -16.10
CA ASN A 76 -22.01 9.48 -17.36
C ASN A 76 -22.64 8.44 -18.30
N GLU A 77 -22.03 7.26 -18.43
CA GLU A 77 -22.54 6.19 -19.32
C GLU A 77 -23.95 5.73 -18.91
N TYR A 78 -24.19 5.59 -17.61
CA TYR A 78 -25.46 5.08 -17.08
C TYR A 78 -26.41 6.18 -16.57
N ALA A 79 -26.02 7.45 -16.67
CA ALA A 79 -26.77 8.61 -16.16
C ALA A 79 -27.26 8.48 -14.70
N ASP A 80 -26.56 7.69 -13.87
CA ASP A 80 -26.91 7.44 -12.47
C ASP A 80 -25.68 7.68 -11.57
N PRO A 81 -25.68 8.73 -10.72
CA PRO A 81 -24.60 8.97 -9.78
C PRO A 81 -24.54 7.94 -8.63
N ASN A 82 -25.60 7.14 -8.43
CA ASN A 82 -25.68 6.12 -7.39
C ASN A 82 -25.33 4.70 -7.89
N TRP A 83 -24.73 4.57 -9.08
CA TRP A 83 -24.35 3.29 -9.69
C TRP A 83 -23.48 2.41 -8.77
N LEU A 84 -22.72 2.99 -7.83
CA LEU A 84 -21.92 2.24 -6.85
C LEU A 84 -22.77 1.42 -5.88
N LEU A 85 -23.96 1.92 -5.53
CA LEU A 85 -24.87 1.27 -4.59
C LEU A 85 -25.93 0.42 -5.32
N ASN A 86 -26.33 0.85 -6.51
CA ASN A 86 -27.24 0.12 -7.38
C ASN A 86 -26.63 -0.02 -8.77
N PRO A 87 -25.70 -0.98 -8.96
CA PRO A 87 -24.97 -1.12 -10.22
C PRO A 87 -25.91 -1.55 -11.34
N PRO A 88 -25.98 -0.79 -12.45
CA PRO A 88 -26.84 -1.10 -13.59
C PRO A 88 -26.32 -2.26 -14.45
N PHE A 89 -25.17 -2.84 -14.08
CA PHE A 89 -24.49 -3.93 -14.78
C PHE A 89 -24.29 -5.15 -13.87
N PRO A 90 -24.17 -6.36 -14.44
CA PRO A 90 -23.97 -7.57 -13.66
C PRO A 90 -22.61 -7.54 -12.94
N LEU A 91 -22.64 -7.82 -11.65
CA LEU A 91 -21.43 -7.93 -10.83
C LEU A 91 -20.93 -9.37 -10.75
N THR A 92 -19.62 -9.53 -10.63
CA THR A 92 -19.02 -10.81 -10.24
C THR A 92 -19.47 -11.19 -8.83
N ARG A 93 -19.40 -12.48 -8.50
CA ARG A 93 -19.71 -12.99 -7.15
C ARG A 93 -18.91 -12.27 -6.08
N HIS A 94 -17.62 -12.05 -6.32
CA HIS A 94 -16.73 -11.34 -5.39
C HIS A 94 -17.19 -9.91 -5.15
N SER A 95 -17.43 -9.15 -6.23
CA SER A 95 -17.88 -7.75 -6.15
C SER A 95 -19.22 -7.61 -5.41
N ARG A 96 -20.15 -8.56 -5.62
CA ARG A 96 -21.43 -8.57 -4.91
C ARG A 96 -21.26 -8.79 -3.42
N THR A 97 -20.46 -9.79 -3.01
CA THR A 97 -20.15 -10.02 -1.59
C THR A 97 -19.51 -8.80 -0.94
N SER A 98 -18.58 -8.12 -1.63
CA SER A 98 -17.98 -6.88 -1.14
C SER A 98 -19.00 -5.77 -0.94
N LEU A 99 -19.96 -5.60 -1.85
CA LEU A 99 -21.06 -4.63 -1.68
C LEU A 99 -21.94 -4.96 -0.48
N ASP A 100 -22.31 -6.22 -0.29
CA ASP A 100 -23.13 -6.65 0.85
C ASP A 100 -22.45 -6.34 2.19
N VAL A 101 -21.14 -6.60 2.27
CA VAL A 101 -20.32 -6.26 3.46
C VAL A 101 -20.26 -4.74 3.65
N CYS A 102 -20.03 -3.97 2.59
CA CYS A 102 -20.01 -2.51 2.66
C CYS A 102 -21.36 -1.95 3.12
N ALA A 103 -22.48 -2.46 2.59
CA ALA A 103 -23.82 -2.04 2.98
C ALA A 103 -24.06 -2.28 4.48
N ALA A 104 -23.67 -3.45 5.00
CA ALA A 104 -23.76 -3.77 6.42
C ALA A 104 -22.88 -2.86 7.30
N CYS A 105 -21.71 -2.43 6.82
CA CYS A 105 -20.83 -1.52 7.54
C CYS A 105 -21.31 -0.05 7.52
N VAL A 106 -21.87 0.41 6.40
CA VAL A 106 -22.38 1.79 6.26
C VAL A 106 -23.60 2.02 7.16
N VAL A 107 -24.51 1.05 7.27
CA VAL A 107 -25.67 1.13 8.18
C VAL A 107 -25.23 1.30 9.65
N ARG A 108 -24.03 0.84 10.01
CA ARG A 108 -23.48 0.95 11.38
C ARG A 108 -22.83 2.30 11.69
N ARG A 109 -22.60 3.18 10.70
CA ARG A 109 -22.03 4.51 10.91
C ARG A 109 -23.08 5.59 10.60
N PRO A 110 -23.61 6.32 11.59
CA PRO A 110 -24.52 7.43 11.30
C PRO A 110 -23.79 8.48 10.44
N ARG A 111 -24.47 9.02 9.42
CA ARG A 111 -23.93 10.14 8.63
C ARG A 111 -23.67 11.32 9.58
N PRO A 112 -22.50 11.96 9.53
CA PRO A 112 -22.32 13.23 10.23
C PRO A 112 -23.30 14.25 9.62
N THR A 113 -24.04 14.93 10.50
CA THR A 113 -24.98 16.02 10.19
C THR A 113 -24.28 17.22 9.58
#